data_AF-A0A0R2ENZ6-F1
#
_entry.id   AF-A0A0R2ENZ6-F1
#
_cell.length_a   1.000
_cell.length_b   1.000
_cell.length_c   1.000
_cell.angle_alpha   90.00
_cell.angle_beta   90.00
_cell.angle_gamma   90.00
#
_symmetry.space_group_name_H-M   'P 1'
#
loop_
_entity.id
_entity.type
_entity.pdbx_description
1 polymer ?
#
loop_
_entity_poly.entity_id
_entity_poly.type
_entity_poly.pdbx_seq_one_letter_code
_entity_poly.pdbx_strand_id
1 'polypeptide(L)'
;MYSSTQAHILFSAKTDNLNDTQEKQFWKLARAAAKRATKGDGNEDNWRYLKDDTLYVAKTKRQHQYEIAYQVKATKPLPVKVNYDMLIKFTKNSLEKPRYKVQKLDVNLGE
;
A
#
# COMPACT_ATOMS: atom_id res chain seq x y z
N MET A 1 -9.05 0.23 30.32
CA MET A 1 -8.21 1.27 29.71
C MET A 1 -8.27 1.11 28.20
N TYR A 2 -9.07 1.92 27.53
CA TYR A 2 -9.17 1.92 26.07
C TYR A 2 -8.09 2.86 25.54
N SER A 3 -6.93 2.31 25.18
CA SER A 3 -5.86 3.08 24.54
C SER A 3 -6.31 3.42 23.12
N SER A 4 -7.13 4.47 23.02
CA SER A 4 -7.50 5.12 21.77
C SER A 4 -6.24 5.75 21.20
N THR A 5 -5.45 4.90 20.54
CA THR A 5 -4.37 5.32 19.65
C THR A 5 -5.09 6.06 18.54
N GLN A 6 -5.23 7.38 18.70
CA GLN A 6 -5.71 8.28 17.67
C GLN A 6 -4.84 8.05 16.44
N ALA A 7 -5.28 7.15 15.57
CA ALA A 7 -4.90 7.12 14.19
C ALA A 7 -5.34 8.48 13.66
N HIS A 8 -4.37 9.38 13.42
CA HIS A 8 -4.65 10.50 12.56
C HIS A 8 -4.97 9.90 11.19
N ILE A 9 -6.26 9.75 10.90
CA ILE A 9 -6.75 9.50 9.55
C ILE A 9 -6.30 10.71 8.75
N LEU A 10 -5.19 10.56 8.01
CA LEU A 10 -4.63 11.64 7.21
C LEU A 10 -5.31 11.79 5.85
N PHE A 11 -6.28 10.94 5.51
CA PHE A 11 -6.94 11.01 4.21
C PHE A 11 -8.46 10.91 4.34
N SER A 12 -9.04 12.02 4.79
CA SER A 12 -10.34 12.52 4.33
C SER A 12 -10.11 13.91 3.72
N ALA A 13 -9.76 13.96 2.44
CA ALA A 13 -9.92 15.09 1.50
C ALA A 13 -9.45 16.51 1.87
N LYS A 14 -8.77 16.79 3.00
CA LYS A 14 -8.60 18.19 3.45
C LYS A 14 -7.24 18.70 3.95
N THR A 15 -6.14 17.94 4.05
CA THR A 15 -4.96 18.49 4.75
C THR A 15 -3.58 18.32 4.11
N ASP A 16 -3.31 17.36 3.22
CA ASP A 16 -2.03 17.32 2.50
C ASP A 16 -2.18 16.44 1.26
N ASN A 17 -2.49 17.05 0.12
CA ASN A 17 -2.52 16.31 -1.14
C ASN A 17 -1.08 15.94 -1.52
N LEU A 18 -0.82 14.64 -1.68
CA LEU A 18 0.37 14.20 -2.40
C LEU A 18 0.34 14.86 -3.78
N ASN A 19 1.46 15.40 -4.23
CA ASN A 19 1.53 15.84 -5.62
C ASN A 19 1.49 14.62 -6.56
N ASP A 20 1.11 14.83 -7.81
CA ASP A 20 0.96 13.76 -8.82
C ASP A 20 2.18 12.84 -8.91
N THR A 21 3.37 13.39 -8.71
CA THR A 21 4.63 12.63 -8.71
C THR A 21 4.70 11.69 -7.50
N GLN A 22 4.39 12.18 -6.31
CA GLN A 22 4.37 11.39 -5.08
C GLN A 22 3.30 10.30 -5.15
N GLU A 23 2.10 10.62 -5.62
CA GLU A 23 1.03 9.64 -5.78
C GLU A 23 1.45 8.49 -6.70
N LYS A 24 2.00 8.79 -7.88
CA LYS A 24 2.55 7.79 -8.80
C LYS A 24 3.64 6.93 -8.16
N GLN A 25 4.49 7.50 -7.30
CA GLN A 25 5.52 6.73 -6.61
C GLN A 25 4.92 5.80 -5.55
N PHE A 26 3.89 6.24 -4.82
CA PHE A 26 3.21 5.38 -3.86
C PHE A 26 2.47 4.23 -4.54
N TRP A 27 1.81 4.45 -5.68
CA TRP A 27 1.24 3.35 -6.47
C TRP A 27 2.30 2.31 -6.87
N LYS A 28 3.43 2.76 -7.42
CA LYS A 28 4.54 1.86 -7.78
C LYS A 28 5.09 1.11 -6.57
N LEU A 29 5.23 1.80 -5.45
CA LEU A 29 5.76 1.24 -4.21
C LEU A 29 4.82 0.20 -3.62
N ALA A 30 3.52 0.50 -3.52
CA ALA A 30 2.50 -0.40 -3.01
C ALA A 30 2.43 -1.67 -3.85
N ARG A 31 2.37 -1.53 -5.19
CA ARG A 31 2.39 -2.65 -6.12
C ARG A 31 3.65 -3.50 -6.00
N ALA A 32 4.83 -2.87 -5.86
CA ALA A 32 6.08 -3.60 -5.68
C ALA A 32 6.15 -4.32 -4.33
N ALA A 33 5.64 -3.71 -3.26
CA ALA A 33 5.60 -4.31 -1.93
C ALA A 33 4.66 -5.51 -1.89
N ALA A 34 3.45 -5.36 -2.46
CA ALA A 34 2.47 -6.43 -2.56
C ALA A 34 2.97 -7.58 -3.47
N LYS A 35 3.61 -7.27 -4.62
CA LYS A 35 4.28 -8.29 -5.45
C LYS A 35 5.32 -9.09 -4.68
N ARG A 36 6.18 -8.41 -3.91
CA ARG A 36 7.22 -9.07 -3.10
C ARG A 36 6.62 -9.95 -2.02
N ALA A 37 5.54 -9.51 -1.40
CA ALA A 37 4.81 -10.28 -0.41
C ALA A 37 4.27 -11.59 -0.98
N THR A 38 3.69 -11.56 -2.18
CA THR A 38 3.11 -12.74 -2.82
C THR A 38 4.13 -13.59 -3.61
N LYS A 39 5.42 -13.23 -3.61
CA LYS A 39 6.45 -14.00 -4.35
C LYS A 39 6.59 -15.45 -3.87
N GLY A 40 6.13 -15.76 -2.65
CA GLY A 40 6.07 -17.13 -2.14
C GLY A 40 4.87 -17.94 -2.64
N ASP A 41 3.80 -17.28 -3.08
CA ASP A 41 2.48 -17.90 -3.33
C ASP A 41 2.14 -18.10 -4.81
N GLY A 42 2.93 -17.58 -5.74
CA GLY A 42 2.63 -17.80 -7.15
C GLY A 42 3.35 -16.89 -8.12
N ASN A 43 3.58 -17.47 -9.28
CA ASN A 43 4.28 -16.94 -10.45
C ASN A 43 3.98 -15.46 -10.75
N GLU A 44 5.02 -14.70 -11.10
CA GLU A 44 4.96 -13.25 -11.39
C GLU A 44 3.94 -12.89 -12.48
N ASP A 45 3.63 -13.86 -13.34
CA ASP A 45 2.60 -13.81 -14.39
C ASP A 45 1.19 -13.52 -13.88
N ASN A 46 0.84 -13.91 -12.64
CA ASN A 46 -0.49 -13.67 -12.07
C ASN A 46 -0.78 -12.16 -11.91
N TRP A 47 0.25 -11.35 -11.70
CA TRP A 47 0.12 -9.91 -11.54
C TRP A 47 -0.19 -9.16 -12.84
N ARG A 48 -0.09 -9.82 -14.01
CA ARG A 48 -0.46 -9.24 -15.30
C ARG A 48 -1.97 -9.03 -15.42
N TYR A 49 -2.77 -9.85 -14.74
CA TYR A 49 -4.23 -9.81 -14.78
C TYR A 49 -4.86 -9.02 -13.62
N LEU A 50 -4.02 -8.47 -12.74
CA LEU A 50 -4.40 -7.64 -11.61
C LEU A 50 -4.27 -6.15 -11.99
N LYS A 51 -5.38 -5.43 -11.91
CA LYS A 51 -5.42 -3.97 -12.10
C LYS A 51 -5.41 -3.27 -10.75
N ASP A 52 -4.75 -2.12 -10.72
CA ASP A 52 -4.79 -1.20 -9.58
C ASP A 52 -6.21 -0.67 -9.43
N ASP A 53 -6.76 -0.70 -8.22
CA ASP A 53 -8.14 -0.30 -7.95
C ASP A 53 -8.21 0.86 -6.94
N THR A 54 -7.71 0.64 -5.72
CA THR A 54 -7.74 1.65 -4.65
C THR A 54 -6.37 1.77 -3.98
N LEU A 55 -5.99 3.00 -3.63
CA LEU A 55 -4.79 3.30 -2.83
C LEU A 55 -5.14 4.32 -1.76
N TYR A 56 -4.82 3.97 -0.52
CA TYR A 56 -4.80 4.86 0.62
C TYR A 56 -3.40 4.82 1.23
N VAL A 57 -2.85 5.99 1.55
CA VAL A 57 -1.52 6.12 2.16
C VAL A 57 -1.66 7.06 3.32
N ALA A 58 -1.33 6.68 4.56
CA ALA A 58 -1.28 7.58 5.69
C ALA A 58 0.12 7.64 6.28
N LYS A 59 0.63 8.84 6.58
CA LYS A 59 1.90 8.99 7.28
C LYS A 59 1.69 8.79 8.78
N THR A 60 2.42 7.88 9.38
CA THR A 60 2.33 7.67 10.83
C THR A 60 3.07 8.77 11.60
N LYS A 61 2.83 8.85 12.91
CA LYS A 61 3.62 9.72 13.82
C LYS A 61 5.12 9.35 13.85
N ARG A 62 5.48 8.14 13.40
CA ARG A 62 6.88 7.68 13.40
C ARG A 62 7.60 8.16 12.14
N GLN A 63 8.87 8.50 12.30
CA GLN A 63 9.67 9.07 11.23
C GLN A 63 9.76 8.13 10.02
N HIS A 64 9.41 8.67 8.86
CA HIS A 64 9.43 7.99 7.55
C HIS A 64 8.64 6.68 7.50
N GLN A 65 7.60 6.54 8.33
CA GLN A 65 6.73 5.38 8.31
C GLN A 65 5.33 5.74 7.80
N TYR A 66 4.80 4.88 6.95
CA TYR A 66 3.55 5.04 6.25
C TYR A 66 2.72 3.77 6.35
N GLU A 67 1.43 3.93 6.60
CA GLU A 67 0.39 2.92 6.41
C GLU A 67 -0.12 3.01 4.98
N ILE A 68 -0.23 1.90 4.29
CA ILE A 68 -0.68 1.84 2.90
C ILE A 68 -1.73 0.75 2.82
N ALA A 69 -2.96 1.11 2.47
CA ALA A 69 -3.97 0.15 2.05
C ALA A 69 -4.05 0.19 0.52
N TYR A 70 -3.73 -0.93 -0.12
CA TYR A 70 -3.65 -1.03 -1.56
C TYR A 70 -4.49 -2.19 -2.06
N GLN A 71 -5.38 -1.92 -3.00
CA GLN A 71 -6.30 -2.89 -3.55
C GLN A 71 -6.01 -3.14 -5.01
N VAL A 72 -6.00 -4.41 -5.38
CA VAL A 72 -5.99 -4.85 -6.77
C VAL A 72 -7.23 -5.64 -7.10
N LYS A 73 -7.66 -5.57 -8.36
CA LYS A 73 -8.80 -6.31 -8.86
C LYS A 73 -8.36 -7.25 -9.98
N ALA A 74 -8.62 -8.53 -9.81
CA ALA A 74 -8.52 -9.51 -10.89
C ALA A 74 -9.67 -9.31 -11.87
N THR A 75 -9.37 -9.28 -13.17
CA THR A 75 -10.42 -9.13 -14.19
C THR A 75 -10.89 -10.45 -14.82
N LYS A 76 -10.15 -11.55 -14.62
CA LYS A 76 -10.46 -12.89 -15.13
C LYS A 76 -9.84 -13.96 -14.21
N PRO A 77 -10.44 -15.17 -14.09
CA PRO A 77 -11.76 -15.58 -14.59
C PRO A 77 -12.93 -15.06 -13.75
N LEU A 78 -12.70 -14.63 -12.50
CA LEU A 78 -13.71 -14.05 -11.62
C LEU A 78 -13.22 -12.69 -11.09
N PRO A 79 -14.10 -11.68 -10.97
CA PRO A 79 -13.75 -10.40 -10.38
C PRO A 79 -13.51 -10.56 -8.88
N VAL A 80 -12.24 -10.71 -8.50
CA VAL A 80 -11.82 -10.79 -7.09
C VAL A 80 -11.03 -9.54 -6.76
N LYS A 81 -11.32 -8.93 -5.61
CA LYS A 81 -10.51 -7.86 -5.05
C LYS A 81 -9.56 -8.45 -4.02
N VAL A 82 -8.33 -7.99 -4.00
CA VAL A 82 -7.35 -8.35 -2.99
C VAL A 82 -6.84 -7.07 -2.36
N ASN A 83 -6.98 -6.98 -1.04
CA ASN A 83 -6.56 -5.86 -0.22
C ASN A 83 -5.21 -6.21 0.41
N TYR A 84 -4.27 -5.27 0.31
CA TYR A 84 -2.95 -5.35 0.90
C TYR A 84 -2.79 -4.18 1.86
N ASP A 85 -2.87 -4.46 3.16
CA ASP A 85 -2.64 -3.48 4.21
C ASP A 85 -1.20 -3.59 4.69
N MET A 86 -0.44 -2.52 4.49
CA MET A 86 1.01 -2.52 4.64
C MET A 86 1.46 -1.40 5.58
N LEU A 87 2.37 -1.75 6.47
CA LEU A 87 3.11 -0.75 7.26
C LEU A 87 4.54 -0.68 6.73
N ILE A 88 4.88 0.41 6.05
CA ILE A 88 6.17 0.57 5.38
C ILE A 88 7.00 1.65 6.08
N LYS A 89 8.29 1.38 6.28
CA LYS A 89 9.25 2.39 6.74
C LYS A 89 10.36 2.58 5.75
N PHE A 90 10.54 3.82 5.33
CA PHE A 90 11.66 4.20 4.47
C PHE A 90 12.94 4.25 5.30
N THR A 91 13.98 3.60 4.77
CA THR A 91 15.34 3.64 5.32
C THR A 91 16.16 4.78 4.72
N LYS A 92 15.71 5.32 3.58
CA LYS A 92 16.21 6.57 3.00
C LYS A 92 15.02 7.46 2.69
N ASN A 93 15.09 8.74 3.08
CA ASN A 93 14.03 9.72 2.86
C ASN A 93 13.96 10.16 1.38
N SER A 94 13.55 9.27 0.49
CA SER A 94 13.36 9.55 -0.93
C SER A 94 12.29 8.64 -1.51
N LEU A 95 11.28 9.25 -2.14
CA LEU A 95 10.24 8.54 -2.89
C LEU A 95 10.67 8.21 -4.33
N GLU A 96 11.70 8.86 -4.87
CA GLU A 96 12.21 8.61 -6.23
C GLU A 96 13.05 7.34 -6.30
N LYS A 97 13.85 7.07 -5.25
CA LYS A 97 14.64 5.84 -5.08
C LYS A 97 14.30 5.23 -3.72
N PRO A 98 13.08 4.69 -3.58
CA PRO A 98 12.57 4.28 -2.28
C PRO A 98 13.32 3.05 -1.79
N ARG A 99 14.12 3.23 -0.73
CA ARG A 99 14.59 2.11 0.10
C ARG A 99 13.66 1.99 1.29
N TYR A 100 12.97 0.87 1.40
CA TYR A 100 11.97 0.66 2.43
C TYR A 100 12.00 -0.77 2.97
N LYS A 101 11.48 -0.92 4.19
CA LYS A 101 11.17 -2.21 4.80
C LYS A 101 9.67 -2.29 5.02
N VAL A 102 9.07 -3.41 4.61
CA VAL A 102 7.70 -3.77 5.00
C VAL A 102 7.79 -4.31 6.43
N GLN A 103 7.16 -3.64 7.38
CA GLN A 103 7.14 -4.04 8.79
C GLN A 103 5.94 -4.91 9.12
N LYS A 104 4.81 -4.66 8.46
CA LYS A 104 3.59 -5.46 8.53
C LYS A 104 2.97 -5.53 7.16
N LEU A 105 2.36 -6.66 6.89
CA LEU A 105 1.56 -6.94 5.72
C LEU A 105 0.39 -7.79 6.17
N ASP A 106 -0.81 -7.34 5.85
CA ASP A 106 -2.03 -8.12 5.95
C ASP A 106 -2.62 -8.24 4.55
N VAL A 107 -3.07 -9.44 4.17
CA VAL A 107 -3.61 -9.72 2.84
C VAL A 107 -4.99 -10.32 3.02
N ASN A 108 -5.99 -9.64 2.47
CA ASN A 108 -7.39 -10.06 2.59
C ASN A 108 -8.06 -10.11 1.22
N LEU A 109 -8.99 -11.04 1.05
CA LEU A 109 -9.92 -10.99 -0.07
C LEU A 109 -10.95 -9.90 0.22
N GLY A 110 -11.05 -8.91 -0.67
CA GLY A 110 -12.02 -7.85 -0.58
C GLY A 110 -13.40 -8.31 -1.06
N GLU A 111 -14.45 -7.85 -0.38
CA GLU A 111 -15.85 -8.04 -0.77
C GLU A 111 -16.24 -7.30 -2.07
#